data_AF-S3V8H4-F1
#
_entry.id   AF-S3V8H4-F1
#
_cell.length_a   1.000
_cell.length_b   1.000
_cell.length_c   1.000
_cell.angle_alpha   90.00
_cell.angle_beta   90.00
_cell.angle_gamma   90.00
#
_symmetry.space_group_name_H-M   'P 1'
#
loop_
_entity.id
_entity.type
_entity.pdbx_description
1 polymer ?
#
loop_
_entity_poly.entity_id
_entity_poly.type
_entity_poly.pdbx_seq_one_letter_code
_entity_poly.pdbx_strand_id
1 'polypeptide(L)' 'MRECPANAIFPEDEVPPIWKDWILKNAIESKFLPVIRELKQPLLKEPCNTKSL' A
#
# COMPACT_ATOMS: atom_id res chain seq x y z
N MET A 1 -15.56 7.72 -0.07
CA MET A 1 -14.79 6.93 0.91
C MET A 1 -13.43 6.67 0.29
N ARG A 2 -12.31 6.78 1.03
CA ARG A 2 -11.01 6.36 0.44
C ARG A 2 -10.95 4.83 0.52
N GLU A 3 -10.71 4.18 -0.62
CA GLU A 3 -10.59 2.71 -0.70
C GLU A 3 -9.42 2.18 0.14
N CYS A 4 -8.34 2.97 0.27
CA CYS A 4 -7.20 2.66 1.14
C CYS A 4 -7.26 3.52 2.43
N PRO A 5 -7.60 2.94 3.60
CA PRO A 5 -7.65 3.67 4.87
C PRO A 5 -6.29 4.23 5.30
N ALA A 6 -5.20 3.56 4.90
CA ALA A 6 -3.83 3.93 5.25
C ALA A 6 -3.23 5.01 4.34
N ASN A 7 -3.92 5.43 3.27
CA ASN A 7 -3.40 6.38 2.27
C ASN A 7 -2.04 5.95 1.68
N ALA A 8 -1.84 4.65 1.46
CA ALA A 8 -0.57 4.07 1.03
C ALA A 8 -0.49 3.78 -0.48
N ILE A 9 -1.48 4.24 -1.25
CA ILE A 9 -1.53 4.09 -2.71
C ILE A 9 -1.26 5.45 -3.32
N PHE A 10 -0.24 5.52 -4.17
CA PHE A 10 0.21 6.73 -4.86
C PHE A 10 0.28 6.47 -6.37
N PRO A 11 -0.07 7.45 -7.21
CA PRO A 11 0.45 7.51 -8.58
C PRO A 11 1.98 7.39 -8.58
N GLU A 12 2.56 6.74 -9.58
CA GLU A 12 4.00 6.44 -9.62
C GLU A 12 4.88 7.71 -9.56
N ASP A 13 4.43 8.79 -10.20
CA ASP A 13 5.07 10.11 -10.22
C ASP A 13 4.86 10.92 -8.93
N GLU A 14 3.89 10.54 -8.08
CA GLU A 14 3.56 11.20 -6.82
C GLU A 14 4.11 10.46 -5.59
N VAL A 15 4.86 9.37 -5.77
CA VAL A 15 5.49 8.63 -4.65
C VAL A 15 6.48 9.54 -3.91
N PRO A 16 6.34 9.72 -2.58
CA PRO A 16 7.28 10.52 -1.80
C PRO A 16 8.74 10.07 -1.94
N PRO A 17 9.74 10.98 -1.92
CA PRO A 17 11.15 10.62 -2.10
C PRO A 17 11.66 9.51 -1.18
N ILE A 18 11.24 9.51 0.09
CA ILE A 18 11.56 8.48 1.10
C ILE A 18 11.06 7.08 0.71
N TRP A 19 10.06 6.98 -0.17
CA TRP A 19 9.41 5.74 -0.55
C TRP A 19 9.61 5.37 -2.02
N LYS A 20 10.51 6.06 -2.76
CA LYS A 20 10.72 5.78 -4.19
C LYS A 20 11.14 4.34 -4.50
N ASP A 21 11.87 3.70 -3.60
CA ASP A 21 12.30 2.29 -3.78
C ASP A 21 11.10 1.31 -3.85
N TRP A 22 9.92 1.71 -3.36
CA TRP A 22 8.71 0.89 -3.46
C TRP A 22 8.21 0.70 -4.89
N ILE A 23 8.54 1.61 -5.83
CA ILE A 23 8.16 1.47 -7.24
C ILE A 23 8.79 0.19 -7.82
N LEU A 24 10.11 0.05 -7.66
CA LEU A 24 10.84 -1.13 -8.14
C LEU A 24 10.41 -2.39 -7.38
N LYS A 25 10.24 -2.29 -6.06
CA LYS A 25 9.79 -3.42 -5.23
C LYS A 25 8.43 -3.95 -5.71
N ASN A 26 7.45 -3.08 -5.95
CA ASN A 26 6.13 -3.47 -6.45
C ASN A 26 6.22 -4.13 -7.84
N ALA A 27 7.05 -3.61 -8.73
CA ALA A 27 7.26 -4.18 -10.08
C ALA A 27 7.89 -5.59 -10.05
N ILE A 28 8.76 -5.86 -9.07
CA ILE A 28 9.38 -7.18 -8.89
C ILE A 28 8.40 -8.13 -8.22
N GLU A 29 7.86 -7.76 -7.06
CA GLU A 29 7.09 -8.67 -6.21
C GLU A 29 5.73 -9.04 -6.82
N SER A 30 5.08 -8.14 -7.55
CA SER A 30 3.80 -8.42 -8.24
C SER A 30 3.86 -9.60 -9.22
N LYS A 31 5.06 -9.95 -9.71
CA LYS A 31 5.26 -11.09 -10.62
C LYS A 31 5.29 -12.44 -9.91
N PHE A 32 5.59 -12.45 -8.62
CA PHE A 32 5.83 -13.67 -7.85
C PHE A 32 4.80 -13.90 -6.75
N LEU A 33 4.18 -12.84 -6.24
CA LEU A 33 3.17 -12.93 -5.18
C LEU A 33 1.80 -13.36 -5.76
N PRO A 34 1.02 -14.15 -5.00
CA PRO A 34 -0.30 -14.59 -5.45
C PRO A 34 -1.27 -13.40 -5.55
N VAL A 35 -2.15 -13.44 -6.55
CA VAL A 35 -3.20 -12.43 -6.74
C VAL A 35 -4.24 -12.52 -5.63
N ILE A 36 -4.49 -11.41 -4.92
CA ILE A 36 -5.62 -11.25 -4.02
C ILE A 36 -6.83 -10.70 -4.79
N ARG A 37 -7.96 -11.43 -4.78
CA ARG A 37 -9.19 -11.07 -5.50
C ARG A 37 -10.33 -10.64 -4.59
N GLU A 38 -10.29 -11.05 -3.34
CA GLU A 38 -11.35 -10.85 -2.36
C GLU A 38 -10.83 -10.02 -1.17
N LEU A 39 -11.68 -9.12 -0.67
CA LEU A 39 -11.38 -8.35 0.53
C LEU A 39 -11.31 -9.28 1.75
N LYS A 40 -10.27 -9.12 2.57
CA LYS A 40 -10.07 -9.86 3.82
C LYS A 40 -10.09 -8.91 5.01
N GLN A 41 -10.16 -9.47 6.21
CA GLN A 41 -10.05 -8.68 7.44
C GLN A 41 -8.66 -8.03 7.55
N PRO A 42 -8.58 -6.74 7.90
CA PRO A 42 -7.31 -6.06 8.15
C PRO A 42 -6.50 -6.75 9.25
N LEU A 43 -5.17 -6.69 9.14
CA LEU A 43 -4.27 -7.24 10.18
C LEU A 43 -4.33 -6.43 11.48
N LEU A 44 -4.45 -5.11 11.36
CA LEU A 44 -4.65 -4.22 12.51
C LEU A 44 -6.11 -4.25 12.93
N LYS A 45 -6.34 -4.51 14.22
CA LYS A 45 -7.69 -4.43 14.82
C LYS A 45 -8.14 -2.99 15.03
N GLU A 46 -7.19 -2.06 15.09
CA GLU A 46 -7.44 -0.64 15.30
C GLU A 46 -7.46 0.13 13.96
N PRO A 47 -8.19 1.25 13.87
CA PRO A 47 -8.19 2.10 12.68
C PRO A 47 -6.77 2.60 12.37
N CYS A 48 -6.37 2.53 11.10
CA CYS A 48 -5.06 3.00 10.67
C CYS A 48 -4.91 4.50 10.95
N ASN A 49 -4.00 4.88 11.85
CA ASN A 49 -3.71 6.27 12.18
C ASN A 49 -2.42 6.74 11.48
N THR A 50 -2.58 7.39 10.33
CA THR A 50 -1.49 7.96 9.53
C THR A 50 -0.83 9.19 10.16
N LYS A 51 -1.34 9.73 11.27
CA LYS A 51 -0.73 10.87 11.99
C LYS A 51 0.36 10.47 12.98
N SER A 52 0.59 9.16 13.16
CA SER A 52 1.54 8.62 14.13
C SER A 52 2.80 8.03 13.46
N LEU A 53 2.97 8.24 12.15
CA LEU A 53 4.11 7.79 11.34
C LEU A 53 4.94 8.98 10.87
#